data_AF-A0A960CXR3-F1
#
_entry.id   AF-A0A960CXR3-F1
#
_cell.length_a   1.000
_cell.length_b   1.000
_cell.length_c   1.000
_cell.angle_alpha   90.00
_cell.angle_beta   90.00
_cell.angle_gamma   90.00
#
_symmetry.space_group_name_H-M   'P 1'
#
loop_
_entity.id
_entity.type
_entity.pdbx_description
1 polymer ?
#
loop_
_entity_poly.entity_id
_entity_poly.type
_entity_poly.pdbx_seq_one_letter_code
_entity_poly.pdbx_strand_id
1 'polypeptide(L)'
;MAEEPALSLDRLSESEMAALIFRITDELSARGTREGFAELLRIVAYVGERVGDTARLLAASNSWSQVAEISGTSKQAAWERWRMS
;
A
#
# COMPACT_ATOMS: atom_id res chain seq x y z
N MET A 1 25.84 -0.44 -23.73
CA MET A 1 24.64 -0.83 -22.96
C MET A 1 23.93 0.46 -22.62
N ALA A 2 22.73 0.70 -23.12
CA ALA A 2 21.92 1.80 -22.63
C ALA A 2 21.47 1.42 -21.21
N GLU A 3 21.73 2.27 -20.21
CA GLU A 3 21.01 2.18 -18.95
C GLU A 3 19.52 2.29 -19.29
N GLU A 4 18.75 1.22 -19.03
CA GLU A 4 17.30 1.35 -19.02
C GLU A 4 16.97 2.48 -18.03
N PRO A 5 16.27 3.55 -18.44
CA PRO A 5 15.98 4.64 -17.55
C PRO A 5 15.18 4.04 -16.39
N ALA A 6 15.77 4.06 -15.19
CA ALA A 6 15.08 3.67 -13.98
C ALA A 6 13.73 4.40 -13.96
N LEU A 7 12.64 3.64 -13.81
CA LEU A 7 11.29 4.20 -13.77
C LEU A 7 11.26 5.34 -12.74
N SER A 8 11.16 6.58 -13.24
CA SER A 8 11.07 7.77 -12.39
C SER A 8 9.70 7.78 -11.73
N LEU A 9 9.62 7.31 -10.50
CA LEU A 9 8.37 7.24 -9.73
C LEU A 9 7.72 8.62 -9.57
N ASP A 10 8.51 9.69 -9.54
CA ASP A 10 8.06 11.08 -9.36
C ASP A 10 7.10 11.60 -10.44
N ARG A 11 7.02 10.91 -11.59
CA ARG A 11 6.13 11.30 -12.69
C ARG A 11 4.86 10.45 -12.79
N LEU A 12 4.75 9.43 -11.95
CA LEU A 12 3.60 8.53 -11.95
C LEU A 12 2.51 9.10 -11.06
N SER A 13 1.27 9.07 -11.55
CA SER A 13 0.09 9.24 -10.71
C SER A 13 -0.06 8.09 -9.72
N GLU A 14 -0.90 8.27 -8.70
CA GLU A 14 -1.18 7.24 -7.69
C GLU A 14 -1.74 5.94 -8.32
N SER A 15 -2.57 6.06 -9.35
CA SER A 15 -3.13 4.91 -10.06
C SER A 15 -2.09 4.16 -10.89
N GLU A 16 -1.14 4.87 -11.51
CA GLU A 16 -0.02 4.27 -12.24
C GLU A 16 0.95 3.56 -11.28
N MET A 17 1.23 4.15 -10.12
CA MET A 17 2.01 3.51 -9.06
C MET A 17 1.32 2.24 -8.55
N ALA A 18 0.01 2.29 -8.29
CA ALA A 18 -0.76 1.12 -7.88
C ALA A 18 -0.75 0.01 -8.95
N ALA A 19 -0.92 0.36 -10.22
CA ALA A 19 -0.86 -0.60 -11.32
C ALA A 19 0.52 -1.28 -11.42
N LEU A 20 1.60 -0.55 -11.16
CA LEU A 20 2.94 -1.12 -11.11
C LEU A 20 3.10 -2.10 -9.94
N ILE A 21 2.62 -1.75 -8.74
CA ILE A 21 2.65 -2.63 -7.57
C ILE A 21 1.88 -3.93 -7.86
N PHE A 22 0.70 -3.86 -8.46
CA PHE A 22 -0.08 -5.05 -8.81
C PHE A 22 0.67 -5.94 -9.80
N ARG A 23 1.19 -5.37 -10.88
CA ARG A 23 1.95 -6.15 -11.89
C ARG A 23 3.18 -6.84 -11.30
N ILE A 24 3.93 -6.15 -10.43
CA ILE A 24 5.10 -6.73 -9.76
C ILE A 24 4.68 -7.86 -8.81
N THR A 25 3.58 -7.67 -8.08
CA THR A 25 3.06 -8.68 -7.14
C THR A 25 2.57 -9.92 -7.87
N ASP A 26 1.87 -9.74 -9.00
CA ASP A 26 1.43 -10.84 -9.87
C ASP A 26 2.63 -11.66 -10.35
N GLU A 27 3.65 -11.00 -10.89
CA GLU A 27 4.88 -11.64 -11.36
C GLU A 27 5.63 -12.36 -10.24
N LEU A 28 5.72 -11.76 -9.05
CA LEU A 28 6.36 -12.38 -7.89
C LEU A 28 5.59 -13.63 -7.44
N SER A 29 4.27 -13.56 -7.41
CA SER A 29 3.42 -14.68 -7.00
C SER A 29 3.43 -15.84 -8.00
N ALA A 30 3.47 -15.54 -9.30
CA ALA A 30 3.46 -16.53 -10.38
C ALA A 30 4.70 -17.43 -10.39
N ARG A 31 5.81 -16.99 -9.79
CA ARG A 31 7.05 -17.79 -9.66
C ARG A 31 6.87 -19.05 -8.81
N GLY A 32 5.91 -19.05 -7.88
CA GLY A 32 5.57 -20.22 -7.07
C GLY A 32 6.70 -20.77 -6.21
N THR A 33 7.70 -19.96 -5.87
CA THR A 33 8.85 -20.37 -5.05
C THR A 33 8.64 -20.11 -3.56
N ARG A 34 9.36 -20.85 -2.71
CA ARG A 34 9.36 -20.63 -1.25
C ARG A 34 9.81 -19.21 -0.92
N GLU A 35 10.82 -18.73 -1.62
CA GLU A 35 11.38 -17.40 -1.46
C GLU A 35 10.37 -16.33 -1.87
N GLY A 36 9.68 -16.52 -3.00
CA GLY A 36 8.63 -15.62 -3.45
C GLY A 36 7.48 -15.51 -2.44
N PHE A 37 7.05 -16.64 -1.87
CA PHE A 37 6.06 -16.63 -0.78
C PHE A 37 6.54 -15.86 0.45
N ALA A 38 7.80 -16.06 0.86
CA ALA A 38 8.37 -15.33 2.00
C ALA A 38 8.44 -13.81 1.75
N GLU A 39 8.80 -13.38 0.53
CA GLU A 39 8.79 -11.96 0.17
C GLU A 39 7.38 -11.37 0.16
N LEU A 40 6.39 -12.09 -0.36
CA LEU A 40 4.99 -11.64 -0.33
C LEU A 40 4.50 -11.39 1.10
N LEU A 41 4.87 -12.24 2.06
CA LEU A 41 4.53 -12.02 3.47
C LEU A 41 5.18 -10.73 4.03
N ARG A 42 6.43 -10.44 3.66
CA ARG A 42 7.09 -9.19 4.07
C ARG A 42 6.43 -7.97 3.44
N ILE A 43 6.05 -8.06 2.16
CA ILE A 43 5.33 -7.00 1.45
C ILE A 43 3.99 -6.71 2.13
N VAL A 44 3.21 -7.75 2.49
CA VAL A 44 1.94 -7.58 3.20
C VAL A 44 2.13 -6.83 4.52
N ALA A 45 3.14 -7.21 5.31
CA ALA A 45 3.44 -6.53 6.57
C ALA A 45 3.81 -5.06 6.35
N TYR A 46 4.71 -4.79 5.39
CA TYR A 46 5.16 -3.45 5.06
C TYR A 46 4.02 -2.55 4.54
N VAL A 47 3.21 -3.04 3.61
CA VAL A 47 2.06 -2.30 3.07
C VAL A 47 1.04 -2.01 4.16
N GLY A 48 0.78 -2.97 5.06
CA GLY A 48 -0.12 -2.77 6.20
C GLY A 48 0.31 -1.60 7.11
N GLU A 49 1.61 -1.48 7.40
CA GLU A 49 2.17 -0.36 8.15
C GLU A 49 1.96 0.98 7.43
N ARG A 50 2.28 1.03 6.12
CA ARG A 50 2.11 2.24 5.30
C ARG A 50 0.65 2.65 5.15
N VAL A 51 -0.29 1.70 5.13
CA VAL A 51 -1.74 1.98 5.18
C VAL A 51 -2.10 2.67 6.49
N GLY A 52 -1.57 2.20 7.62
CA GLY A 52 -1.76 2.85 8.91
C GLY A 52 -1.22 4.29 8.93
N ASP A 53 -0.02 4.50 8.41
CA ASP A 53 0.58 5.84 8.27
C ASP A 53 -0.31 6.76 7.44
N THR A 54 -0.76 6.29 6.27
CA THR A 54 -1.61 7.06 5.36
C THR A 54 -2.97 7.36 5.98
N ALA A 55 -3.57 6.40 6.70
CA ALA A 55 -4.83 6.59 7.40
C ALA A 55 -4.72 7.69 8.47
N ARG A 56 -3.61 7.73 9.23
CA ARG A 56 -3.35 8.79 10.21
C ARG A 56 -3.13 10.15 9.57
N LEU A 57 -2.36 10.21 8.48
CA LEU A 57 -2.15 11.45 7.71
C LEU A 57 -3.48 11.99 7.16
N LEU A 58 -4.31 11.12 6.59
CA LEU A 58 -5.62 11.48 6.08
C LEU A 58 -6.54 11.96 7.22
N ALA A 59 -6.55 11.26 8.36
CA ALA A 59 -7.33 11.66 9.53
C ALA A 59 -6.90 13.00 10.10
N ALA A 60 -5.60 13.31 10.08
CA ALA A 60 -5.04 14.56 10.58
C ALA A 60 -5.38 15.75 9.67
N SER A 61 -5.30 15.56 8.35
CA SER A 61 -5.64 16.60 7.36
C SER A 61 -7.15 16.76 7.19
N ASN A 62 -7.93 15.72 7.51
CA ASN A 62 -9.39 15.70 7.34
C ASN A 62 -10.08 15.16 8.59
N SER A 63 -10.48 13.88 8.60
CA SER A 63 -11.12 13.26 9.75
C SER A 63 -11.12 11.73 9.68
N TRP A 64 -11.31 11.09 10.84
CA TRP A 64 -11.56 9.65 10.93
C TRP A 64 -12.85 9.21 10.22
N SER A 65 -13.81 10.11 9.98
CA SER A 65 -15.00 9.79 9.20
C SER A 65 -14.66 9.57 7.72
N GLN A 66 -13.73 10.35 7.16
CA GLN A 66 -13.30 10.18 5.77
C GLN A 66 -12.45 8.92 5.57
N VAL A 67 -11.58 8.60 6.54
CA VAL A 67 -10.86 7.33 6.55
C VAL A 67 -11.84 6.16 6.53
N ALA A 68 -12.90 6.23 7.34
CA ALA A 68 -13.94 5.21 7.41
C ALA A 68 -14.74 5.07 6.10
N GLU A 69 -15.08 6.19 5.46
CA GLU A 69 -15.73 6.21 4.15
C GLU A 69 -14.90 5.47 3.10
N ILE A 70 -13.61 5.82 2.96
CA ILE A 70 -12.72 5.21 1.96
C ILE A 70 -12.45 3.73 2.26
N SER A 71 -12.29 3.38 3.53
CA SER A 71 -11.99 2.00 3.94
C SER A 71 -13.23 1.11 4.06
N GLY A 72 -14.43 1.63 3.81
CA GLY A 72 -15.69 0.88 3.88
C GLY A 72 -16.00 0.36 5.28
N THR A 73 -15.60 1.08 6.33
CA THR A 73 -15.82 0.69 7.73
C THR A 73 -16.48 1.79 8.54
N SER A 74 -16.77 1.55 9.81
CA SER A 74 -17.31 2.60 10.69
C SER A 74 -16.20 3.53 11.18
N LYS A 75 -16.54 4.78 11.52
CA LYS A 75 -15.58 5.73 12.14
C LYS A 75 -14.88 5.13 13.36
N GLN A 76 -15.62 4.45 14.24
CA GLN A 76 -15.07 3.81 15.43
C GLN A 76 -14.10 2.69 15.07
N ALA A 77 -14.47 1.81 14.12
CA ALA A 77 -13.61 0.73 13.68
C ALA A 77 -12.32 1.23 13.00
N ALA A 78 -12.40 2.27 12.17
CA ALA A 78 -11.22 2.91 11.57
C ALA A 78 -10.28 3.50 12.64
N TRP A 79 -10.85 4.19 13.62
CA TRP A 79 -10.10 4.80 14.72
C TRP A 79 -9.44 3.72 15.61
N GLU A 80 -10.19 2.71 16.04
CA GLU A 80 -9.65 1.61 16.85
C GLU A 80 -8.51 0.88 16.11
N ARG A 81 -8.63 0.70 14.80
CA ARG A 81 -7.65 -0.01 13.97
C ARG A 81 -6.34 0.76 13.79
N TRP A 82 -6.37 2.05 13.49
CA TRP A 82 -5.18 2.78 13.01
C TRP A 82 -4.67 3.90 13.91
N ARG A 83 -5.35 4.23 15.03
CA ARG A 83 -4.94 5.36 15.89
C ARG A 83 -3.69 5.11 16.74
N MET A 84 -3.44 3.87 17.17
CA MET A 84 -2.41 3.52 18.17
C MET A 84 -1.21 2.77 17.60
N SER A 85 -1.31 2.30 16.35
CA SER A 85 -0.23 1.54 15.70
C SER A 85 0.81 2.45 15.11
#